data_AF-A0A1F9BDI4-F1
#
_entry.id   AF-A0A1F9BDI4-F1
#
_cell.length_a   1.000
_cell.length_b   1.000
_cell.length_c   1.000
_cell.angle_alpha   90.00
_cell.angle_beta   90.00
_cell.angle_gamma   90.00
#
_symmetry.space_group_name_H-M   'P 1'
#
loop_
_entity.id
_entity.type
_entity.pdbx_description
1 polymer ?
#
loop_
_entity_poly.entity_id
_entity_poly.type
_entity_poly.pdbx_seq_one_letter_code
_entity_poly.pdbx_strand_id
1 'polypeptide(L)'
;MPTNRRRRTRKIIKSILTDSLRQYLEMGDYCGKGLPLDSPGRIQTFMLAHPSKRPQLKETWLRHRAEILQQWKAEKRPGLPWAEKEFGKEIQSAHAVSI
;
A
#
# COMPACT_ATOMS: atom_id res chain seq x y z
N MET A 1 5.76 35.34 32.65
CA MET A 1 5.48 35.13 31.20
C MET A 1 5.19 33.65 30.97
N PRO A 2 3.93 33.19 30.85
CA PRO A 2 3.66 31.80 30.55
C PRO A 2 3.75 31.60 29.03
N THR A 3 4.80 30.91 28.57
CA THR A 3 4.96 30.55 27.16
C THR A 3 3.96 29.46 26.79
N ASN A 4 3.00 29.83 25.94
CA ASN A 4 2.02 28.93 25.32
C ASN A 4 2.74 27.95 24.37
N ARG A 5 3.48 26.97 24.89
CA ARG A 5 3.98 25.82 24.13
C ARG A 5 2.79 24.90 23.84
N ARG A 6 2.04 25.19 22.77
CA ARG A 6 1.12 24.21 22.17
C ARG A 6 1.97 23.01 21.73
N ARG A 7 1.90 21.91 22.48
CA ARG A 7 2.46 20.62 22.05
C ARG A 7 1.86 20.32 20.68
N ARG A 8 2.67 20.37 19.62
CA ARG A 8 2.32 19.80 18.32
C ARG A 8 2.12 18.31 18.55
N THR A 9 0.87 17.90 18.78
CA THR A 9 0.48 16.51 18.70
C THR A 9 0.80 16.08 17.27
N ARG A 10 1.84 15.27 17.12
CA ARG A 10 2.08 14.56 15.86
C ARG A 10 0.81 13.75 15.64
N LYS A 11 -0.08 14.22 14.77
CA LYS A 11 -1.23 13.42 14.32
C LYS A 11 -0.59 12.16 13.75
N ILE A 12 -0.70 11.07 14.49
CA ILE A 12 -0.37 9.73 13.98
C ILE A 12 -1.28 9.60 12.78
N ILE A 13 -0.71 9.76 11.59
CA ILE A 13 -1.40 9.51 10.35
C ILE A 13 -1.73 8.03 10.44
N LYS A 14 -2.98 7.72 10.84
CA LYS A 14 -3.53 6.37 10.66
C LYS A 14 -3.15 6.00 9.24
N SER A 15 -2.56 4.82 9.04
CA SER A 15 -2.18 4.34 7.71
C SER A 15 -3.46 4.13 6.90
N ILE A 16 -4.02 5.23 6.42
CA ILE A 16 -5.13 5.27 5.50
C ILE A 16 -4.50 4.88 4.18
N LEU A 17 -4.92 3.73 3.67
CA LEU A 17 -4.56 3.31 2.32
C LEU A 17 -5.04 4.42 1.38
N THR A 18 -4.10 5.17 0.80
CA THR A 18 -4.45 6.20 -0.18
C THR A 18 -4.94 5.51 -1.45
N ASP A 19 -5.86 6.14 -2.18
CA ASP A 19 -6.39 5.56 -3.43
C ASP A 19 -5.28 5.28 -4.45
N SER A 20 -4.24 6.13 -4.49
CA SER A 20 -3.05 5.93 -5.31
C SER A 20 -2.25 4.68 -4.92
N LEU A 21 -2.14 4.39 -3.62
CA LEU A 21 -1.44 3.22 -3.12
C LEU A 21 -2.27 1.95 -3.33
N ARG A 22 -3.59 2.03 -3.15
CA ARG A 22 -4.52 0.96 -3.49
C ARG A 22 -4.39 0.58 -4.95
N GLN A 23 -4.51 1.56 -5.86
CA GLN A 23 -4.42 1.33 -7.31
C GLN A 23 -3.08 0.69 -7.69
N TYR A 24 -1.99 1.10 -7.05
CA TYR A 24 -0.68 0.50 -7.26
C TYR A 24 -0.61 -0.96 -6.78
N LEU A 25 -1.15 -1.27 -5.60
CA LEU A 25 -1.20 -2.66 -5.11
C LEU A 25 -2.10 -3.56 -5.97
N GLU A 26 -3.15 -2.98 -6.54
CA GLU A 26 -4.09 -3.66 -7.42
C GLU A 26 -3.50 -3.95 -8.80
N MET A 27 -2.92 -2.93 -9.44
CA MET A 27 -2.58 -2.97 -10.87
C MET A 27 -1.06 -3.00 -11.13
N GLY A 28 -0.24 -2.68 -10.14
CA GLY A 28 1.22 -2.51 -10.29
C GLY A 28 1.64 -1.21 -10.98
N ASP A 29 0.68 -0.32 -11.25
CA ASP A 29 0.92 0.94 -11.97
C ASP A 29 0.69 2.15 -11.05
N TYR A 30 1.76 2.92 -10.81
CA TYR A 30 1.72 4.14 -10.01
C TYR A 30 1.37 5.38 -10.86
N CYS A 31 1.35 5.25 -12.19
CA CYS A 31 0.97 6.29 -13.15
C CYS A 31 -0.51 6.24 -13.53
N GLY A 32 -1.33 5.48 -12.79
CA GLY A 32 -2.74 5.23 -13.05
C GLY A 32 -3.48 6.38 -13.72
N LYS A 33 -4.09 6.09 -14.87
CA LYS A 33 -4.91 7.06 -15.62
C LYS A 33 -5.98 7.65 -14.69
N GLY A 34 -5.92 8.97 -14.43
CA GLY A 34 -6.93 9.69 -13.67
C GLY A 34 -6.48 10.25 -12.31
N LEU A 35 -5.27 9.93 -11.83
CA LEU A 35 -4.73 10.56 -10.62
C LEU A 35 -3.95 11.83 -10.94
N PRO A 36 -4.19 12.96 -10.23
CA PRO A 36 -3.41 14.18 -10.43
C PRO A 36 -1.91 13.90 -10.21
N LEU A 37 -1.08 14.41 -11.13
CA LEU A 37 0.38 14.21 -11.13
C LEU A 37 1.02 14.59 -9.79
N ASP A 38 0.53 15.65 -9.15
CA ASP A 38 1.09 16.19 -7.91
C ASP A 38 0.39 15.71 -6.64
N SER A 39 -0.43 14.66 -6.72
CA SER A 39 -1.08 14.16 -5.51
C SER A 39 -0.03 13.60 -4.53
N PRO A 40 -0.09 13.96 -3.23
CA PRO A 40 0.86 13.46 -2.23
C PRO A 40 0.83 11.92 -2.13
N GLY A 41 -0.31 11.29 -2.46
CA GLY A 41 -0.43 9.84 -2.57
C GLY A 41 0.44 9.25 -3.68
N ARG A 42 0.53 9.88 -4.86
CA ARG A 42 1.34 9.40 -5.99
C ARG A 42 2.84 9.48 -5.69
N ILE A 43 3.30 10.55 -5.03
CA ILE A 43 4.70 10.68 -4.60
C ILE A 43 5.05 9.58 -3.60
N GLN A 44 4.18 9.31 -2.61
CA GLN A 44 4.39 8.22 -1.67
C GLN A 44 4.44 6.85 -2.36
N THR A 45 3.52 6.60 -3.30
CA THR A 45 3.53 5.37 -4.10
C THR A 45 4.81 5.24 -4.92
N PHE A 46 5.26 6.32 -5.58
CA PHE A 46 6.51 6.33 -6.34
C PHE A 46 7.72 6.00 -5.46
N MET A 47 7.81 6.60 -4.26
CA MET A 47 8.88 6.29 -3.30
C MET A 47 8.84 4.82 -2.85
N LEU A 48 7.64 4.26 -2.64
CA LEU A 48 7.44 2.87 -2.22
C LEU A 48 7.70 1.86 -3.34
N ALA A 49 7.54 2.26 -4.60
CA ALA A 49 7.86 1.44 -5.77
C ALA A 49 9.36 1.21 -5.96
N HIS A 50 10.22 1.99 -5.29
CA HIS A 50 11.66 1.83 -5.36
C HIS A 50 12.09 0.44 -4.82
N PRO A 51 13.02 -0.29 -5.48
CA PRO A 51 13.41 -1.65 -5.07
C PRO A 51 13.84 -1.77 -3.61
N SER A 52 14.57 -0.79 -3.09
CA SER A 52 15.00 -0.74 -1.68
C SER A 52 13.85 -0.64 -0.67
N LYS A 53 12.64 -0.29 -1.12
CA LYS A 53 11.43 -0.15 -0.31
C LYS A 53 10.47 -1.33 -0.47
N ARG A 54 10.85 -2.38 -1.23
CA ARG A 54 10.09 -3.63 -1.39
C ARG A 54 9.63 -4.25 -0.05
N PRO A 55 10.43 -4.28 1.03
CA PRO A 55 9.95 -4.78 2.33
C PRO A 55 8.81 -3.95 2.92
N GLN A 56 8.89 -2.62 2.82
CA GLN A 56 7.85 -1.71 3.32
C GLN A 56 6.57 -1.84 2.48
N LEU A 57 6.71 -2.01 1.16
CA LEU A 57 5.59 -2.26 0.27
C LEU A 57 4.90 -3.59 0.61
N LYS A 58 5.66 -4.65 0.89
CA LYS A 58 5.15 -5.96 1.33
C LYS A 58 4.40 -5.87 2.67
N GLU A 59 4.96 -5.17 3.66
CA GLU A 59 4.28 -4.95 4.94
C GLU A 59 2.95 -4.21 4.74
N THR A 60 2.95 -3.21 3.86
CA THR A 60 1.75 -2.43 3.54
C THR A 60 0.71 -3.29 2.82
N TRP A 61 1.13 -4.14 1.88
CA TRP A 61 0.28 -5.15 1.27
C TRP A 61 -0.35 -6.06 2.31
N LEU A 62 0.45 -6.68 3.19
CA LEU A 62 -0.06 -7.61 4.21
C LEU A 62 -1.09 -6.96 5.13
N ARG A 63 -0.88 -5.70 5.52
CA ARG A 63 -1.82 -4.95 6.37
C ARG A 63 -3.17 -4.73 5.70
N HIS A 64 -3.20 -4.49 4.39
CA HIS A 64 -4.41 -4.14 3.64
C HIS A 64 -4.91 -5.24 2.68
N ARG A 65 -4.26 -6.41 2.67
CA ARG A 65 -4.54 -7.52 1.75
C ARG A 65 -6.00 -7.94 1.75
N ALA A 66 -6.59 -8.11 2.93
CA ALA A 66 -7.98 -8.56 3.05
C ALA A 66 -8.95 -7.55 2.41
N GLU A 67 -8.74 -6.26 2.67
CA GLU A 67 -9.56 -5.18 2.13
C GLU A 67 -9.45 -5.09 0.60
N ILE A 68 -8.23 -5.15 0.06
CA ILE A 68 -7.99 -5.09 -1.39
C ILE A 68 -8.56 -6.32 -2.10
N LEU A 69 -8.39 -7.52 -1.55
CA LEU A 69 -8.95 -8.74 -2.15
C LEU A 69 -10.48 -8.76 -2.09
N GLN A 70 -11.09 -8.23 -1.02
CA GLN A 70 -12.54 -8.12 -0.92
C GLN A 70 -13.09 -7.14 -1.97
N GLN A 71 -12.47 -5.96 -2.09
CA GLN A 71 -12.80 -4.96 -3.11
C GLN A 71 -12.65 -5.54 -4.53
N TRP A 72 -11.54 -6.21 -4.82
CA TRP A 72 -11.27 -6.82 -6.13
C TRP A 72 -12.33 -7.86 -6.52
N LYS A 73 -12.77 -8.68 -5.57
CA LYS A 73 -13.87 -9.64 -5.76
C LYS A 73 -15.21 -8.94 -5.97
N ALA A 74 -15.48 -7.87 -5.23
CA ALA A 74 -16.71 -7.08 -5.37
C ALA A 74 -16.80 -6.43 -6.76
N GLU A 75 -15.68 -5.96 -7.29
CA GLU A 75 -15.58 -5.39 -8.64
C GLU A 75 -15.59 -6.44 -9.76
N LYS A 76 -15.69 -7.73 -9.43
CA LYS A 76 -15.74 -8.86 -10.36
C LYS A 76 -14.59 -8.84 -11.39
N ARG A 77 -13.42 -8.31 -11.02
CA ARG A 77 -12.26 -8.26 -11.91
C ARG A 77 -11.67 -9.66 -12.08
N PRO A 78 -11.29 -10.06 -13.31
CA PRO A 78 -10.68 -11.36 -13.55
C PRO A 78 -9.26 -11.42 -12.99
N GLY A 79 -8.88 -12.60 -12.45
CA GLY A 79 -7.54 -12.87 -11.94
C GLY A 79 -7.26 -12.28 -10.55
N LEU A 80 -5.98 -12.24 -10.18
CA LEU A 80 -5.48 -11.74 -8.90
C LEU A 80 -4.85 -10.34 -9.05
N PRO A 81 -4.94 -9.49 -8.00
CA PRO A 81 -4.18 -8.24 -7.93
C PRO A 81 -2.69 -8.44 -8.18
N TRP A 82 -2.02 -7.44 -8.75
CA TRP A 82 -0.59 -7.46 -8.98
C TRP A 82 0.20 -7.77 -7.70
N ALA A 83 -0.13 -7.14 -6.57
CA ALA A 83 0.55 -7.37 -5.30
C ALA A 83 0.43 -8.83 -4.81
N GLU A 84 -0.69 -9.51 -5.08
CA GLU A 84 -0.84 -10.94 -4.76
C GLU A 84 0.03 -11.82 -5.67
N LYS A 85 0.22 -11.43 -6.94
CA LYS A 85 1.13 -12.13 -7.87
C LYS A 85 2.60 -11.97 -7.47
N GLU A 86 2.99 -10.76 -7.05
CA GLU A 86 4.35 -10.45 -6.61
C GLU A 86 4.69 -11.05 -5.25
N PHE A 87 3.85 -10.82 -4.24
CA PHE A 87 4.15 -11.17 -2.86
C PHE A 87 3.53 -12.51 -2.42
N GLY A 88 2.50 -13.02 -3.10
CA GLY A 88 1.82 -14.26 -2.73
C GLY A 88 2.75 -15.48 -2.74
N LYS A 89 3.70 -15.53 -3.70
CA LYS A 89 4.70 -16.60 -3.78
C LYS A 89 5.66 -16.61 -2.58
N GLU A 90 6.06 -15.43 -2.11
CA GLU A 90 6.95 -15.29 -0.96
C GLU A 90 6.26 -15.57 0.38
N ILE A 91 4.93 -15.44 0.44
CA ILE A 91 4.14 -15.75 1.65
C ILE A 91 3.98 -17.27 1.80
N GLN A 92 3.80 -18.00 0.69
CA GLN A 92 3.67 -19.45 0.70
C GLN A 92 4.99 -20.16 1.04
N SER A 93 6.14 -19.64 0.58
CA SER A 93 7.44 -20.22 0.91
C SER A 93 7.83 -20.05 2.38
N ALA A 94 7.43 -18.95 3.02
CA ALA A 94 7.67 -18.75 4.46
C ALA A 94 6.88 -19.74 5.34
N HIS A 95 5.69 -20.15 4.88
CA HIS A 95 4.86 -21.10 5.61
C HIS A 95 5.30 -22.56 5.45
N ALA A 96 6.07 -22.87 4.39
CA ALA A 96 6.54 -24.23 4.08
C ALA A 96 7.83 -24.63 4.82
N VAL A 97 8.52 -23.68 5.49
CA VAL A 97 9.82 -23.92 6.18
C VAL A 97 9.64 -24.13 7.69
N SER A 98 8.40 -24.16 8.20
CA SER A 98 8.12 -24.34 9.64
C SER A 98 7.73 -25.77 10.03
N ILE A 99 8.25 -26.79 9.35
CA ILE A 99 8.05 -28.21 9.70
C ILE A 99 9.39 -28.83 10.06
#